data_AF-A0T1B6-F1
#
_entry.id   AF-A0T1B6-F1
#
_cell.length_a   1.000
_cell.length_b   1.000
_cell.length_c   1.000
_cell.angle_alpha   90.00
_cell.angle_beta   90.00
_cell.angle_gamma   90.00
#
_symmetry.space_group_name_H-M   'P 1'
#
loop_
_entity.id
_entity.type
_entity.pdbx_description
1 polymer ?
#
loop_
_entity_poly.entity_id
_entity_poly.type
_entity_poly.pdbx_seq_one_letter_code
_entity_poly.pdbx_strand_id
1 'polypeptide(L)'
;VTGKLAEFAKHAKIVHIDIDPSELQKNKPAHIGICSDVKYALAALNKIVQAPGGIEPWVEQCAAWKKQYPFKFDPKFPGITAQFAINELNKLTQAMDPIVAVGVG
;
A
#
# COMPACT_ATOMS: atom_id res chain seq x y z
N VAL A 1 -5.43 6.94 7.20
CA VAL A 1 -5.34 7.18 8.66
C VAL A 1 -4.37 6.18 9.27
N THR A 2 -3.31 6.64 9.93
CA THR A 2 -2.19 5.83 10.47
C THR A 2 -2.46 5.20 11.85
N GLY A 3 -3.70 5.26 12.35
CA GLY A 3 -4.03 4.86 13.72
C GLY A 3 -3.23 5.68 14.75
N LYS A 4 -2.71 5.01 15.79
CA LYS A 4 -1.87 5.65 16.82
C LYS A 4 -0.46 5.94 16.29
N LEU A 5 -0.15 7.22 16.05
CA LEU A 5 1.11 7.67 15.44
C LEU A 5 2.39 7.20 16.14
N ALA A 6 2.35 7.05 17.47
CA ALA A 6 3.49 6.58 18.25
C ALA A 6 3.85 5.12 17.95
N GLU A 7 2.86 4.27 17.66
CA GLU A 7 3.07 2.85 17.32
C GLU A 7 3.35 2.65 15.83
N PHE A 8 2.91 3.59 14.99
CA PHE A 8 3.11 3.51 13.55
C PHE A 8 4.60 3.53 13.20
N ALA A 9 5.05 2.45 12.55
CA ALA A 9 6.42 2.27 12.08
C ALA A 9 7.49 2.57 13.16
N LYS A 10 7.20 2.25 14.43
CA LYS A 10 8.02 2.64 15.59
C LYS A 10 9.49 2.20 15.53
N HIS A 11 9.78 1.12 14.81
CA HIS A 11 11.12 0.55 14.67
C HIS A 11 11.74 0.79 13.29
N ALA A 12 11.13 1.65 12.47
CA ALA A 12 11.55 1.88 11.08
C ALA A 12 12.35 3.18 10.93
N LYS A 13 13.27 3.17 9.96
CA LYS A 13 13.78 4.41 9.35
C LYS A 13 12.79 4.86 8.28
N ILE A 14 12.37 6.12 8.36
CA ILE A 14 11.33 6.70 7.51
C ILE A 14 11.96 7.60 6.46
N VAL A 15 11.81 7.23 5.20
CA VAL A 15 12.09 8.08 4.04
C VAL A 15 10.74 8.56 3.50
N HIS A 16 10.57 9.88 3.37
CA HIS A 16 9.33 10.49 2.90
C HIS A 16 9.61 11.35 1.67
N ILE A 17 8.97 11.01 0.54
CA ILE A 17 9.06 11.74 -0.72
C ILE A 17 7.68 12.33 -0.99
N ASP A 18 7.58 13.65 -0.98
CA ASP A 18 6.33 14.36 -1.24
C ASP A 18 6.63 15.59 -2.12
N ILE A 19 5.69 15.98 -2.98
CA ILE A 19 5.83 17.18 -3.81
C ILE A 19 5.45 18.44 -3.02
N ASP A 20 4.58 18.29 -2.01
CA ASP A 20 4.18 19.38 -1.11
C ASP A 20 5.10 19.40 0.12
N PRO A 21 5.91 20.47 0.29
CA PRO A 21 6.80 20.58 1.44
C PRO A 21 6.06 20.64 2.78
N SER A 22 4.77 21.02 2.79
CA SER A 22 3.97 21.11 4.02
C SER A 22 3.52 19.74 4.56
N GLU A 23 3.54 18.70 3.73
CA GLU A 23 3.25 17.32 4.15
C GLU A 23 4.49 16.63 4.76
N LEU A 24 5.69 17.11 4.44
CA LEU A 24 6.91 16.63 5.06
C LEU A 24 6.91 16.94 6.57
N GLN A 25 7.16 15.91 7.38
CA GLN A 25 7.21 15.98 8.85
C GLN A 25 5.89 16.35 9.56
N LYS A 26 4.77 16.47 8.84
CA LYS A 26 3.48 16.91 9.40
C LYS A 26 2.91 15.96 10.46
N ASN A 27 2.71 14.69 10.11
CA ASN A 27 2.10 13.68 10.99
C ASN A 27 3.12 12.74 11.63
N LYS A 28 4.23 12.47 10.94
CA LYS A 28 5.31 11.60 11.41
C LYS A 28 6.64 12.20 10.97
N PRO A 29 7.60 12.40 11.88
CA PRO A 29 8.93 12.86 11.52
C PRO A 29 9.60 11.85 10.56
N ALA A 30 9.95 12.33 9.36
CA ALA A 30 10.77 11.58 8.43
C ALA A 30 12.24 11.71 8.84
N HIS A 31 12.99 10.62 8.76
CA HIS A 31 14.43 10.65 8.98
C HIS A 31 15.15 11.25 7.75
N ILE A 32 14.57 11.03 6.57
CA ILE A 32 15.00 11.61 5.29
C ILE A 32 13.75 12.12 4.59
N GLY A 33 13.63 13.45 4.44
CA GLY A 33 12.55 14.10 3.68
C GLY A 33 13.07 14.57 2.32
N ILE A 34 12.33 14.29 1.24
CA ILE A 34 12.69 14.66 -0.13
C ILE A 34 11.48 15.40 -0.72
N CYS A 35 11.63 16.70 -0.99
CA CYS A 35 10.61 17.48 -1.68
C CYS A 35 10.76 17.31 -3.20
N SER A 36 9.95 16.46 -3.82
CA SER A 36 10.04 16.16 -5.26
C SER A 36 8.78 15.47 -5.78
N ASP A 37 8.55 15.57 -7.10
CA ASP A 37 7.68 14.62 -7.79
C ASP A 37 8.28 13.21 -7.65
N VAL A 38 7.46 12.28 -7.12
CA VAL A 38 7.86 10.89 -6.89
C VAL A 38 8.35 10.20 -8.17
N LYS A 39 7.83 10.59 -9.34
CA LYS A 39 8.27 10.06 -10.64
C LYS A 39 9.75 10.37 -10.89
N TYR A 40 10.17 11.60 -10.64
CA TYR A 40 11.58 11.99 -10.83
C TYR A 40 12.48 11.38 -9.77
N ALA A 41 12.01 11.32 -8.52
CA ALA A 41 12.78 10.70 -7.43
C ALA A 41 13.02 9.20 -7.71
N LEU A 42 11.99 8.46 -8.10
CA LEU A 42 12.13 7.04 -8.47
C LEU A 42 13.02 6.84 -9.69
N ALA A 43 12.91 7.70 -10.71
CA ALA A 43 13.77 7.63 -11.89
C ALA A 43 15.26 7.84 -11.55
N ALA A 44 15.57 8.70 -10.57
CA ALA A 44 16.92 8.89 -10.07
C ALA A 44 17.39 7.68 -9.23
N LEU A 45 16.54 7.18 -8.32
CA LEU A 45 16.84 6.02 -7.47
C LEU A 45 17.12 4.76 -8.30
N ASN A 46 16.33 4.51 -9.36
CA ASN A 46 16.51 3.34 -10.22
C ASN A 46 17.86 3.30 -10.96
N LYS A 47 18.56 4.44 -11.08
CA LYS A 47 19.89 4.50 -11.69
C LYS A 47 21.01 4.11 -10.72
N ILE A 48 20.76 4.18 -9.41
CA ILE A 48 21.80 4.09 -8.37
C ILE A 48 21.57 2.95 -7.39
N VAL A 49 20.32 2.54 -7.16
CA VAL A 49 19.98 1.49 -6.21
C VAL A 49 20.18 0.13 -6.86
N GLN A 50 21.02 -0.69 -6.25
CA GLN A 50 21.13 -2.11 -6.58
C GLN A 50 20.17 -2.93 -5.72
N ALA A 51 19.71 -4.07 -6.23
CA ALA A 51 18.86 -4.96 -5.47
C ALA A 51 19.57 -5.38 -4.17
N PRO A 52 18.97 -5.13 -2.99
CA PRO A 52 19.59 -5.54 -1.74
C PRO A 52 19.50 -7.06 -1.61
N GLY A 53 20.60 -7.70 -1.22
CA GLY A 53 20.58 -9.10 -0.78
C GLY A 53 20.06 -9.21 0.66
N GLY A 54 19.56 -10.39 1.03
CA GLY A 54 19.19 -10.70 2.42
C GLY A 54 17.79 -10.26 2.83
N ILE A 55 16.95 -9.83 1.88
CA ILE A 55 15.55 -9.50 2.14
C ILE A 55 14.60 -10.68 1.92
N GLU A 56 15.10 -11.82 1.44
CA GLU A 56 14.33 -13.02 1.13
C GLU A 56 13.52 -13.51 2.34
N PRO A 57 14.09 -13.60 3.57
CA PRO A 57 13.31 -14.01 4.75
C PRO A 57 12.15 -13.05 5.04
N TRP A 58 12.33 -11.75 4.77
CA TRP A 58 11.27 -10.75 4.94
C TRP A 58 10.18 -10.91 3.87
N VAL A 59 10.56 -11.16 2.62
CA VAL A 59 9.62 -11.42 1.52
C VAL A 59 8.80 -12.68 1.81
N GLU A 60 9.44 -13.75 2.28
CA GLU A 60 8.78 -14.99 2.69
C GLU A 60 7.80 -14.76 3.85
N GLN A 61 8.20 -14.00 4.88
CA GLN A 61 7.33 -13.64 6.00
C GLN A 61 6.08 -12.89 5.53
N CYS A 62 6.25 -11.92 4.62
CA CYS A 62 5.12 -11.17 4.05
C CYS A 62 4.20 -12.08 3.23
N ALA A 63 4.75 -13.00 2.44
CA ALA A 63 3.98 -13.98 1.67
C ALA A 63 3.20 -14.93 2.61
N ALA A 64 3.82 -15.38 3.70
CA ALA A 64 3.18 -16.20 4.71
C ALA A 64 1.99 -15.49 5.36
N TRP A 65 2.15 -14.21 5.75
CA TRP A 65 1.05 -13.42 6.31
C TRP A 65 -0.09 -13.20 5.31
N LYS A 66 0.21 -12.90 4.03
CA LYS A 66 -0.82 -12.78 2.98
C LYS A 66 -1.64 -14.07 2.84
N LYS A 67 -0.99 -15.24 2.94
CA LYS A 67 -1.66 -16.55 2.89
C LYS A 67 -2.46 -16.85 4.16
N GLN A 68 -1.93 -16.47 5.32
CA GLN A 68 -2.55 -16.74 6.63
C GLN A 68 -3.77 -15.85 6.88
N TYR A 69 -3.69 -14.58 6.49
CA TYR A 69 -4.71 -13.55 6.74
C TYR A 69 -5.20 -12.90 5.44
N PRO A 70 -5.78 -13.66 4.49
CA PRO A 70 -6.31 -13.07 3.27
C PRO A 70 -7.61 -12.33 3.58
N PHE A 71 -7.99 -11.42 2.69
CA PHE A 71 -9.34 -10.85 2.70
C PHE A 71 -10.37 -11.96 2.43
N LYS A 72 -11.32 -12.17 3.35
CA LYS A 72 -12.34 -13.23 3.27
C LYS A 72 -13.73 -12.63 3.45
N PHE A 73 -14.70 -13.21 2.77
CA PHE A 73 -16.13 -13.01 2.98
C PHE A 73 -16.84 -14.37 2.93
N ASP A 74 -17.99 -14.50 3.56
CA ASP A 74 -18.73 -15.78 3.61
C ASP A 74 -19.43 -16.06 2.26
N PRO A 75 -19.01 -17.09 1.50
CA PRO A 75 -19.66 -17.44 0.24
C PRO A 75 -21.00 -18.17 0.44
N LYS A 76 -21.31 -18.63 1.66
CA LYS A 76 -22.55 -19.34 1.99
C LYS A 76 -23.62 -18.41 2.54
N PHE A 77 -23.32 -17.13 2.67
CA PHE A 77 -24.30 -16.14 3.08
C PHE A 77 -25.48 -16.18 2.09
N PRO A 78 -26.74 -16.28 2.56
CA PRO A 78 -27.90 -16.51 1.68
C PRO A 78 -28.24 -15.30 0.79
N GLY A 79 -27.64 -14.13 1.05
CA GLY A 79 -27.81 -12.92 0.25
C GLY A 79 -26.55 -12.53 -0.54
N ILE A 80 -26.62 -11.41 -1.23
CA ILE A 80 -25.46 -10.81 -1.89
C ILE A 80 -24.74 -9.92 -0.88
N THR A 81 -23.53 -10.31 -0.49
CA THR A 81 -22.66 -9.43 0.31
C THR A 81 -22.03 -8.36 -0.57
N ALA A 82 -21.72 -7.19 -0.01
CA ALA A 82 -21.05 -6.12 -0.75
C ALA A 82 -19.68 -6.57 -1.29
N GLN A 83 -18.95 -7.37 -0.50
CA GLN A 83 -17.67 -7.96 -0.88
C GLN A 83 -17.83 -8.91 -2.05
N PHE A 84 -18.86 -9.77 -2.05
CA PHE A 84 -19.15 -10.66 -3.18
C PHE A 84 -19.47 -9.88 -4.44
N ALA A 85 -20.33 -8.86 -4.36
CA ALA A 85 -20.70 -8.03 -5.51
C ALA A 85 -19.49 -7.34 -6.14
N ILE A 86 -18.61 -6.71 -5.34
CA ILE A 86 -17.38 -6.06 -5.82
C ILE A 86 -16.41 -7.09 -6.41
N ASN A 87 -16.25 -8.24 -5.76
CA ASN A 87 -15.38 -9.31 -6.24
C ASN A 87 -15.86 -9.86 -7.60
N GLU A 88 -17.17 -10.03 -7.78
CA GLU A 88 -17.73 -10.52 -9.03
C GLU A 88 -17.63 -9.49 -10.15
N LEU A 89 -17.90 -8.21 -9.85
CA LEU A 89 -17.64 -7.10 -10.78
C LEU A 89 -16.18 -7.14 -11.28
N ASN A 90 -15.22 -7.22 -10.36
CA ASN A 90 -13.80 -7.27 -10.70
C ASN A 90 -13.45 -8.44 -11.64
N LYS A 91 -14.00 -9.65 -11.40
CA LYS A 91 -13.76 -10.80 -12.29
C LYS A 91 -14.30 -10.57 -13.70
N LEU A 92 -15.49 -9.99 -13.81
CA LEU A 92 -16.16 -9.77 -15.09
C LEU A 92 -15.50 -8.65 -15.91
N THR A 93 -14.92 -7.65 -15.25
CA THR A 93 -14.35 -6.47 -15.92
C THR A 93 -12.83 -6.48 -16.02
N GLN A 94 -12.14 -7.54 -15.57
CA GLN A 94 -10.67 -7.55 -15.47
C GLN A 94 -9.94 -7.24 -16.79
N ALA A 95 -10.54 -7.54 -17.94
CA ALA A 95 -9.97 -7.33 -19.26
C ALA A 95 -10.34 -5.98 -19.90
N MET A 96 -11.17 -5.17 -19.22
CA MET A 96 -11.84 -4.00 -19.81
C MET A 96 -11.24 -2.66 -19.38
N ASP A 97 -10.16 -2.66 -18.59
CA ASP A 97 -9.55 -1.47 -17.98
C ASP A 97 -10.60 -0.52 -17.33
N PRO A 98 -11.38 -1.02 -16.35
CA PRO A 98 -12.53 -0.29 -15.84
C PRO A 98 -12.14 0.89 -14.95
N ILE A 99 -12.84 2.02 -15.12
CA ILE A 99 -12.80 3.14 -14.17
C ILE A 99 -13.85 2.88 -13.09
N VAL A 100 -13.43 2.85 -11.82
CA VAL A 100 -14.32 2.66 -10.66
C VAL A 100 -14.39 3.94 -9.83
N ALA A 101 -15.60 4.49 -9.67
CA ALA A 101 -15.88 5.59 -8.77
C ALA A 101 -16.78 5.09 -7.63
N VAL A 102 -16.54 5.59 -6.41
CA VAL A 102 -17.25 5.16 -5.19
C VAL A 102 -17.78 6.36 -4.41
N GLY A 103 -18.84 6.14 -3.63
CA GLY A 103 -19.30 7.09 -2.61
C GLY A 103 -18.46 7.01 -1.33
N VAL A 104 -19.04 7.42 -0.20
CA VAL A 104 -18.42 7.34 1.13
C VAL A 104 -19.19 6.34 1.99
N GLY A 105 -18.49 5.43 2.68
CA GLY A 105 -19.05 4.40 3.56
C GLY A 105 -17.99 3.73 4.43
#